data_AF-A0A2E0UZK5-F1
#
_entry.id   AF-A0A2E0UZK5-F1
#
_cell.length_a   1.000
_cell.length_b   1.000
_cell.length_c   1.000
_cell.angle_alpha   90.00
_cell.angle_beta   90.00
_cell.angle_gamma   90.00
#
_symmetry.space_group_name_H-M   'P 1'
#
loop_
_entity.id
_entity.type
_entity.pdbx_description
1 polymer ?
#
loop_
_entity_poly.entity_id
_entity_poly.type
_entity_poly.pdbx_seq_one_letter_code
_entity_poly.pdbx_strand_id
1 'polypeptide(L)'
;MIRHWFFRPITITIIAFLLVLVFINTTFYAAMPSDTMEQADIWLELHQYPQAEKSLRLLADQNPNNLDVQFLYLKSVFSLQEQNIPIAALDARYSTLMVSSVSHATGLWGKAWMQIYQNNPKAALHNFEQIEKFGLKYVNLGIGQAQLQLNHLDLAKEAFLQEIKTGGDWEHAISYLFSLYVSQGQMIQAQDLLNSKPAAFSIVNQDDLRKMAFSLGDWQLYFDQLLFQPLHSIHFFAIGSSLFIALIWFFYFWRIDIFEQEPVWISLLVMAIGGLMAILTIPAGDALQWLHPMRINGMLVNDLIVSVGYIGLLEELMKFVPVLMIIVFTNQINEPVDVLIYASLSALGFATVENILVISQVGERIMIARLLIATLMHLASSSVLAYVWAMTRFVRGGNLKIAFFIGWIMAGVVHGLFDYLLLSPTFQLTLAPFLMLVLTVWLYGIMLRNSLNFSPFLNTQSIVSKRLINYEWILSAGWGVLLMGYIYFYFHYATAAANVWMLGNLWTSLPVIFGIFAALGELSLKKGEFVFP
;
A
#
# COMPACT_ATOMS: atom_id res chain seq x y z
N MET A 1 -41.77 -3.59 2.44
CA MET A 1 -41.26 -2.39 3.13
C MET A 1 -39.73 -2.25 3.09
N ILE A 2 -38.95 -3.34 3.07
CA ILE A 2 -37.47 -3.33 3.03
C ILE A 2 -36.90 -2.65 1.75
N ARG A 3 -37.61 -2.72 0.61
CA ARG A 3 -37.17 -2.11 -0.67
C ARG A 3 -37.16 -0.58 -0.72
N HIS A 4 -37.84 0.16 0.16
CA HIS A 4 -37.89 1.62 0.05
C HIS A 4 -36.84 2.35 0.91
N TRP A 5 -36.35 1.73 1.98
CA TRP A 5 -35.35 2.34 2.87
C TRP A 5 -33.91 2.10 2.41
N PHE A 6 -33.64 0.99 1.72
CA PHE A 6 -32.31 0.63 1.26
C PHE A 6 -31.85 1.45 0.04
N PHE A 7 -32.76 1.70 -0.91
CA PHE A 7 -32.42 2.35 -2.19
C PHE A 7 -32.31 3.87 -2.09
N ARG A 8 -33.09 4.53 -1.22
CA ARG A 8 -33.07 5.99 -1.08
C ARG A 8 -31.69 6.58 -0.72
N PRO A 9 -31.00 6.10 0.33
CA PRO A 9 -29.69 6.67 0.71
C PRO A 9 -28.61 6.41 -0.33
N ILE A 10 -28.64 5.24 -0.99
CA ILE A 10 -27.74 4.91 -2.11
C ILE A 10 -27.96 5.91 -3.26
N THR A 11 -29.20 6.09 -3.70
CA THR A 11 -29.51 6.96 -4.84
C THR A 11 -29.16 8.42 -4.55
N ILE A 12 -29.48 8.93 -3.34
CA ILE A 12 -29.22 10.33 -2.98
C ILE A 12 -27.71 10.61 -2.95
N THR A 13 -26.92 9.74 -2.31
CA THR A 13 -25.47 9.94 -2.18
C THR A 13 -24.75 9.81 -3.53
N ILE A 14 -25.18 8.88 -4.39
CA ILE A 14 -24.66 8.76 -5.76
C ILE A 14 -24.98 10.00 -6.59
N ILE A 15 -26.23 10.48 -6.56
CA ILE A 15 -26.62 11.68 -7.33
C ILE A 15 -25.81 12.89 -6.87
N ALA A 16 -25.66 13.09 -5.56
CA ALA A 16 -24.86 14.19 -5.02
C ALA A 16 -23.40 14.10 -5.50
N PHE A 17 -22.79 12.91 -5.43
CA PHE A 17 -21.43 12.67 -5.92
C PHE A 17 -21.28 12.97 -7.42
N LEU A 18 -22.19 12.47 -8.25
CA LEU A 18 -22.18 12.69 -9.70
C LEU A 18 -22.38 14.17 -10.05
N LEU A 19 -23.26 14.88 -9.33
CA LEU A 19 -23.47 16.31 -9.56
C LEU A 19 -22.20 17.12 -9.29
N VAL A 20 -21.44 16.79 -8.24
CA VAL A 20 -20.16 17.43 -7.95
C VAL A 20 -19.14 17.15 -9.06
N LEU A 21 -19.03 15.90 -9.51
CA LEU A 21 -18.12 15.55 -10.61
C LEU A 21 -18.48 16.29 -11.91
N VAL A 22 -19.76 16.31 -12.28
CA VAL A 22 -20.23 17.03 -13.47
C VAL A 22 -19.92 18.51 -13.33
N PHE A 23 -20.22 19.13 -12.18
CA PHE A 23 -19.98 20.54 -11.95
C PHE A 23 -18.50 20.92 -12.10
N ILE A 24 -17.58 20.12 -11.55
CA ILE A 24 -16.13 20.35 -11.70
C ILE A 24 -15.71 20.20 -13.17
N ASN A 25 -16.15 19.13 -13.84
CA ASN A 25 -15.81 18.86 -15.23
C ASN A 25 -16.34 19.91 -16.21
N THR A 26 -17.48 20.54 -15.93
CA THR A 26 -18.09 21.53 -16.84
C THR A 26 -17.65 22.95 -16.54
N THR A 27 -17.47 23.30 -15.26
CA THR A 27 -17.29 24.70 -14.83
C THR A 27 -15.82 25.05 -14.60
N PHE A 28 -15.01 24.07 -14.20
CA PHE A 28 -13.63 24.25 -13.78
C PHE A 28 -12.66 23.35 -14.56
N TYR A 29 -12.93 23.11 -15.85
CA TYR A 29 -12.07 22.25 -16.67
C TYR A 29 -10.62 22.76 -16.74
N ALA A 30 -9.67 21.93 -16.31
CA ALA A 30 -8.23 22.15 -16.40
C ALA A 30 -7.65 21.22 -17.47
N ALA A 31 -7.10 21.82 -18.54
CA ALA A 31 -6.46 21.09 -19.63
C ALA A 31 -5.09 20.54 -19.22
N MET A 32 -4.65 19.45 -19.86
CA MET A 32 -3.28 18.95 -19.73
C MET A 32 -2.28 20.00 -20.26
N PRO A 33 -1.02 20.01 -19.77
CA PRO A 33 0.03 20.84 -20.32
C PRO A 33 0.22 20.64 -21.82
N SER A 34 0.65 21.68 -22.55
CA SER A 34 0.86 21.58 -23.99
C SER A 34 2.11 20.78 -24.39
N ASP A 35 3.10 20.70 -23.51
CA ASP A 35 4.34 19.99 -23.75
C ASP A 35 4.14 18.47 -23.68
N THR A 36 4.62 17.74 -24.70
CA THR A 36 4.38 16.28 -24.80
C THR A 36 5.21 15.50 -23.78
N MET A 37 6.40 16.00 -23.40
CA MET A 37 7.25 15.35 -22.40
C MET A 37 6.64 15.55 -21.01
N GLU A 38 6.19 16.75 -20.69
CA GLU A 38 5.47 17.02 -19.45
C GLU A 38 4.20 16.17 -19.32
N GLN A 39 3.44 15.99 -20.41
CA GLN A 39 2.32 15.05 -20.44
C GLN A 39 2.78 13.61 -20.16
N ALA A 40 3.87 13.16 -20.79
CA ALA A 40 4.41 11.82 -20.59
C ALA A 40 4.83 11.59 -19.13
N ASP A 41 5.50 12.56 -18.52
CA ASP A 41 5.96 12.50 -17.13
C ASP A 41 4.77 12.40 -16.16
N ILE A 42 3.73 13.21 -16.39
CA ILE A 42 2.47 13.11 -15.62
C ILE A 42 1.88 11.70 -15.75
N TRP A 43 1.77 11.15 -16.96
CA TRP A 43 1.20 9.81 -17.12
C TRP A 43 2.06 8.70 -16.51
N LEU A 44 3.40 8.85 -16.54
CA LEU A 44 4.32 7.93 -15.87
C LEU A 44 4.15 7.98 -14.34
N GLU A 45 4.06 9.17 -13.76
CA GLU A 45 3.83 9.37 -12.32
C GLU A 45 2.50 8.75 -11.86
N LEU A 46 1.47 8.87 -12.70
CA LEU A 46 0.14 8.28 -12.47
C LEU A 46 0.06 6.77 -12.77
N HIS A 47 1.18 6.14 -13.19
CA HIS A 47 1.24 4.75 -13.66
C HIS A 47 0.22 4.45 -14.78
N GLN A 48 -0.15 5.48 -15.56
CA GLN A 48 -1.04 5.39 -16.72
C GLN A 48 -0.21 5.06 -17.96
N TYR A 49 0.39 3.87 -17.95
CA TYR A 49 1.32 3.43 -18.99
C TYR A 49 0.75 3.47 -20.41
N PRO A 50 -0.53 3.16 -20.69
CA PRO A 50 -1.09 3.31 -22.05
C PRO A 50 -1.03 4.75 -22.58
N GLN A 51 -1.26 5.73 -21.72
CA GLN A 51 -1.23 7.15 -22.06
C GLN A 51 0.21 7.65 -22.17
N ALA A 52 1.08 7.23 -21.25
CA ALA A 52 2.52 7.51 -21.30
C ALA A 52 3.16 6.95 -22.57
N GLU A 53 2.86 5.69 -22.94
CA GLU A 53 3.34 5.02 -24.15
C GLU A 53 3.05 5.85 -25.39
N LYS A 54 1.83 6.39 -25.50
CA LYS A 54 1.42 7.19 -26.66
C LYS A 54 2.24 8.48 -26.77
N SER A 55 2.43 9.21 -25.67
CA SER A 55 3.21 10.46 -25.66
C SER A 55 4.70 10.20 -25.92
N LEU A 56 5.26 9.19 -25.26
CA LEU A 56 6.67 8.81 -25.40
C LEU A 56 6.98 8.26 -26.78
N ARG A 57 6.06 7.50 -27.41
CA ARG A 57 6.23 7.03 -28.78
C ARG A 57 6.39 8.18 -29.76
N LEU A 58 5.56 9.23 -29.64
CA LEU A 58 5.66 10.42 -30.50
C LEU A 58 7.02 11.11 -30.35
N LEU A 59 7.49 11.30 -29.12
CA LEU A 59 8.81 11.88 -28.84
C LEU A 59 9.96 11.01 -29.35
N ALA A 60 9.84 9.69 -29.16
CA ALA A 60 10.82 8.70 -29.58
C ALA A 60 10.93 8.60 -31.12
N ASP A 61 9.85 8.88 -31.84
CA ASP A 61 9.82 8.91 -33.31
C ASP A 61 10.36 10.24 -33.86
N GLN A 62 10.15 11.35 -33.15
CA GLN A 62 10.71 12.66 -33.50
C GLN A 62 12.24 12.71 -33.34
N ASN A 63 12.77 12.11 -32.28
CA ASN A 63 14.21 12.01 -32.04
C ASN A 63 14.61 10.58 -31.63
N PRO A 64 14.87 9.70 -32.61
CA PRO A 64 15.23 8.31 -32.35
C PRO A 64 16.46 8.12 -31.45
N ASN A 65 17.40 9.07 -31.48
CA ASN A 65 18.66 8.95 -30.75
C ASN A 65 18.61 9.53 -29.32
N ASN A 66 17.46 10.03 -28.87
CA ASN A 66 17.28 10.42 -27.48
C ASN A 66 17.05 9.18 -26.59
N LEU A 67 18.14 8.65 -26.02
CA LEU A 67 18.11 7.42 -25.22
C LEU A 67 17.25 7.52 -23.96
N ASP A 68 17.14 8.71 -23.35
CA ASP A 68 16.30 8.90 -22.16
C ASP A 68 14.82 8.67 -22.49
N VAL A 69 14.37 9.24 -23.61
CA VAL A 69 13.01 9.03 -24.13
C VAL A 69 12.81 7.58 -24.57
N GLN A 70 13.78 6.95 -25.25
CA GLN A 70 13.68 5.53 -25.62
C GLN A 70 13.58 4.62 -24.39
N PHE A 71 14.33 4.94 -23.33
CA PHE A 71 14.33 4.19 -22.07
C PHE A 71 12.99 4.30 -21.36
N LEU A 72 12.47 5.51 -21.21
CA LEU A 72 11.13 5.75 -20.64
C LEU A 72 10.04 5.09 -21.49
N TYR A 73 10.14 5.16 -22.82
CA TYR A 73 9.22 4.51 -23.75
C TYR A 73 9.21 2.98 -23.53
N LEU A 74 10.37 2.33 -23.55
CA LEU A 74 10.47 0.89 -23.28
C LEU A 74 9.91 0.52 -21.91
N LYS A 75 10.27 1.28 -20.88
CA LYS A 75 9.73 1.09 -19.52
C LYS A 75 8.21 1.18 -19.51
N SER A 76 7.61 2.16 -20.20
CA SER A 76 6.16 2.30 -20.30
C SER A 76 5.50 1.13 -21.02
N VAL A 77 6.08 0.66 -22.13
CA VAL A 77 5.56 -0.46 -22.93
C VAL A 77 5.58 -1.77 -22.12
N PHE A 78 6.69 -2.05 -21.44
CA PHE A 78 6.84 -3.27 -20.64
C PHE A 78 6.17 -3.19 -19.26
N SER A 79 5.59 -2.04 -18.90
CA SER A 79 4.72 -1.89 -17.74
C SER A 79 3.23 -2.04 -18.07
N LEU A 80 2.88 -2.25 -19.35
CA LEU A 80 1.53 -2.63 -19.76
C LEU A 80 1.20 -4.05 -19.26
N GLN A 81 -0.11 -4.36 -19.16
CA GLN A 81 -0.54 -5.74 -18.97
C GLN A 81 0.05 -6.63 -20.08
N GLU A 82 0.50 -7.84 -19.74
CA GLU A 82 1.25 -8.72 -20.66
C GLU A 82 0.58 -8.89 -22.04
N GLN A 83 -0.75 -8.98 -22.06
CA GLN A 83 -1.55 -9.15 -23.30
C GLN A 83 -1.51 -7.92 -24.23
N ASN A 84 -1.16 -6.75 -23.71
CA ASN A 84 -1.17 -5.48 -24.43
C ASN A 84 0.23 -5.05 -24.91
N ILE A 85 1.28 -5.85 -24.66
CA ILE A 85 2.65 -5.51 -25.07
C ILE A 85 2.80 -5.76 -26.59
N PRO A 86 3.03 -4.74 -27.43
CA PRO A 86 3.07 -4.88 -28.88
C PRO A 86 4.46 -5.34 -29.36
N ILE A 87 4.88 -6.55 -28.95
CA ILE A 87 6.24 -7.08 -29.18
C ILE A 87 6.65 -7.01 -30.65
N ALA A 88 5.77 -7.43 -31.57
CA ALA A 88 6.08 -7.43 -33.01
C ALA A 88 6.30 -6.02 -33.57
N ALA A 89 5.52 -5.03 -33.13
CA ALA A 89 5.68 -3.65 -33.56
C ALA A 89 6.97 -3.04 -32.98
N LEU A 90 7.30 -3.36 -31.73
CA LEU A 90 8.52 -2.92 -31.07
C LEU A 90 9.77 -3.50 -31.73
N ASP A 91 9.75 -4.80 -32.05
CA ASP A 91 10.84 -5.47 -32.76
C ASP A 91 11.04 -4.91 -34.16
N ALA A 92 9.95 -4.68 -34.90
CA ALA A 92 10.00 -4.05 -36.21
C ALA A 92 10.63 -2.65 -36.13
N ARG A 93 10.23 -1.83 -35.16
CA ARG A 93 10.76 -0.48 -34.96
C ARG A 93 12.27 -0.48 -34.73
N TYR A 94 12.77 -1.25 -33.77
CA TYR A 94 14.22 -1.28 -33.49
C TYR A 94 15.01 -1.94 -34.63
N SER A 95 14.43 -2.91 -35.34
CA SER A 95 15.03 -3.46 -36.55
C SER A 95 15.17 -2.40 -37.65
N THR A 96 14.19 -1.51 -37.83
CA THR A 96 14.30 -0.39 -38.77
C THR A 96 15.42 0.58 -38.37
N LEU A 97 15.56 0.89 -37.09
CA LEU A 97 16.65 1.75 -36.60
C LEU A 97 18.03 1.12 -36.81
N MET A 98 18.15 -0.20 -36.72
CA MET A 98 19.40 -0.93 -37.02
C MET A 98 19.84 -0.80 -38.49
N VAL A 99 18.94 -0.53 -39.43
CA VAL A 99 19.31 -0.35 -40.85
C VAL A 99 19.83 1.07 -41.11
N SER A 100 19.48 2.04 -40.24
CA SER A 100 19.92 3.43 -40.37
C SER A 100 21.38 3.60 -39.98
N SER A 101 22.16 4.31 -40.81
CA SER A 101 23.55 4.65 -40.48
C SER A 101 23.69 5.58 -39.27
N VAL A 102 22.65 6.36 -38.94
CA VAL A 102 22.63 7.35 -37.85
C VAL A 102 22.09 6.76 -36.54
N SER A 103 21.21 5.76 -36.62
CA SER A 103 20.51 5.20 -35.46
C SER A 103 20.79 3.71 -35.24
N HIS A 104 21.79 3.15 -35.93
CA HIS A 104 22.18 1.75 -35.82
C HIS A 104 22.38 1.30 -34.36
N ALA A 105 23.17 2.08 -33.61
CA ALA A 105 23.50 1.77 -32.22
C ALA A 105 22.27 1.87 -31.30
N THR A 106 21.37 2.84 -31.54
CA THR A 106 20.06 2.95 -30.86
C THR A 106 19.19 1.73 -31.14
N GLY A 107 19.19 1.22 -32.38
CA GLY A 107 18.47 0.01 -32.75
C GLY A 107 18.92 -1.22 -31.97
N LEU A 108 20.24 -1.45 -31.91
CA LEU A 108 20.84 -2.53 -31.11
C LEU A 108 20.56 -2.35 -29.60
N TRP A 109 20.70 -1.12 -29.10
CA TRP A 109 20.41 -0.77 -27.71
C TRP A 109 18.97 -1.10 -27.32
N GLY A 110 18.00 -0.73 -28.16
CA GLY A 110 16.59 -0.98 -27.89
C GLY A 110 16.22 -2.46 -27.97
N LYS A 111 16.81 -3.22 -28.90
CA LYS A 111 16.67 -4.68 -28.94
C LYS A 111 17.23 -5.35 -27.68
N ALA A 112 18.38 -4.89 -27.19
CA ALA A 112 18.99 -5.44 -25.99
C ALA A 112 18.10 -5.23 -24.75
N TRP A 113 17.60 -4.01 -24.54
CA TRP A 113 16.65 -3.71 -23.46
C TRP A 113 15.33 -4.47 -23.60
N MET A 114 14.78 -4.57 -24.81
CA MET A 114 13.59 -5.38 -25.08
C MET A 114 13.79 -6.84 -24.67
N GLN A 115 14.98 -7.41 -24.92
CA GLN A 115 15.32 -8.77 -24.54
C GLN A 115 15.49 -8.95 -23.03
N ILE A 116 16.00 -7.95 -22.31
CA ILE A 116 16.00 -7.95 -20.83
C ILE A 116 14.57 -8.09 -20.31
N TYR A 117 13.65 -7.25 -20.79
CA TYR A 117 12.25 -7.29 -20.33
C TYR A 117 11.53 -8.59 -20.69
N GLN A 118 11.93 -9.25 -21.79
CA GLN A 118 11.42 -10.55 -22.19
C GLN A 118 12.11 -11.73 -21.47
N ASN A 119 12.92 -11.46 -20.45
CA ASN A 119 13.68 -12.47 -19.70
C ASN A 119 14.59 -13.33 -20.60
N ASN A 120 15.23 -12.70 -21.59
CA ASN A 120 16.22 -13.31 -22.49
C ASN A 120 17.60 -12.64 -22.36
N PRO A 121 18.25 -12.77 -21.18
CA PRO A 121 19.47 -12.01 -20.85
C PRO A 121 20.65 -12.35 -21.76
N LYS A 122 20.76 -13.58 -22.28
CA LYS A 122 21.87 -13.99 -23.15
C LYS A 122 21.84 -13.25 -24.49
N ALA A 123 20.66 -13.12 -25.09
CA ALA A 123 20.51 -12.37 -26.33
C ALA A 123 20.77 -10.87 -26.11
N ALA A 124 20.32 -10.34 -24.95
CA ALA A 124 20.58 -8.95 -24.58
C ALA A 124 22.08 -8.66 -24.47
N LEU A 125 22.83 -9.51 -23.76
CA LEU A 125 24.29 -9.38 -23.63
C LEU A 125 24.99 -9.37 -24.99
N HIS A 126 24.60 -10.26 -25.90
CA HIS A 126 25.18 -10.29 -27.25
C HIS A 126 24.95 -8.98 -28.04
N ASN A 127 23.81 -8.32 -27.85
CA ASN A 127 23.55 -7.01 -28.45
C ASN A 127 24.33 -5.90 -27.76
N PHE A 128 24.47 -5.93 -26.42
CA PHE A 128 25.27 -4.95 -25.69
C PHE A 128 26.76 -5.01 -26.03
N GLU A 129 27.34 -6.21 -26.21
CA GLU A 129 28.73 -6.39 -26.64
C GLU A 129 29.04 -5.68 -27.97
N GLN A 130 28.06 -5.63 -28.88
CA GLN A 130 28.21 -4.95 -30.16
C GLN A 130 28.23 -3.42 -30.03
N ILE A 131 27.66 -2.87 -28.95
CA ILE A 131 27.54 -1.43 -28.73
C ILE A 131 28.35 -0.86 -27.56
N GLU A 132 29.00 -1.71 -26.77
CA GLU A 132 29.80 -1.31 -25.60
C GLU A 132 30.85 -0.25 -25.95
N LYS A 133 31.42 -0.33 -27.15
CA LYS A 133 32.43 0.62 -27.66
C LYS A 133 31.91 2.04 -27.92
N PHE A 134 30.59 2.23 -28.03
CA PHE A 134 30.00 3.54 -28.30
C PHE A 134 29.76 4.39 -27.03
N GLY A 135 29.94 3.82 -25.84
CA GLY A 135 29.76 4.56 -24.58
C GLY A 135 28.35 5.12 -24.38
N LEU A 136 27.33 4.45 -24.94
CA LEU A 136 25.94 4.87 -24.81
C LEU A 136 25.44 4.75 -23.35
N LYS A 137 24.59 5.68 -22.94
CA LYS A 137 23.90 5.63 -21.64
C LYS A 137 23.07 4.35 -21.51
N TYR A 138 22.94 3.82 -20.30
CA TYR A 138 22.17 2.61 -19.96
C TYR A 138 22.75 1.28 -20.47
N VAL A 139 23.93 1.26 -21.09
CA VAL A 139 24.52 -0.01 -21.58
C VAL A 139 25.03 -0.87 -20.43
N ASN A 140 25.88 -0.34 -19.54
CA ASN A 140 26.39 -1.13 -18.43
C ASN A 140 25.30 -1.39 -17.39
N LEU A 141 24.32 -0.48 -17.26
CA LEU A 141 23.10 -0.74 -16.50
C LEU A 141 22.36 -1.98 -17.02
N GLY A 142 22.13 -2.06 -18.34
CA GLY A 142 21.48 -3.20 -18.98
C GLY A 142 22.27 -4.50 -18.83
N ILE A 143 23.59 -4.45 -19.03
CA ILE A 143 24.48 -5.59 -18.77
C ILE A 143 24.33 -6.08 -17.33
N GLY A 144 24.36 -5.16 -16.35
CA GLY A 144 24.20 -5.50 -14.94
C GLY A 144 22.87 -6.19 -14.64
N GLN A 145 21.76 -5.68 -15.19
CA GLN A 145 20.45 -6.31 -15.05
C GLN A 145 20.38 -7.69 -15.71
N ALA A 146 20.95 -7.86 -16.91
CA ALA A 146 21.00 -9.16 -17.58
C ALA A 146 21.80 -10.19 -16.77
N GLN A 147 22.91 -9.77 -16.13
CA GLN A 147 23.68 -10.64 -15.24
C GLN A 147 22.92 -10.99 -13.95
N LEU A 148 22.12 -10.06 -13.40
CA LEU A 148 21.22 -10.37 -12.29
C LEU A 148 20.18 -11.43 -12.66
N GLN A 149 19.58 -11.35 -13.85
CA GLN A 149 18.63 -12.38 -14.34
C GLN A 149 19.29 -13.76 -14.49
N LEU A 150 20.60 -13.79 -14.76
CA LEU A 150 21.39 -15.03 -14.82
C LEU A 150 21.93 -15.47 -13.44
N ASN A 151 21.62 -14.74 -12.37
CA ASN A 151 22.16 -14.95 -11.02
C ASN A 151 23.70 -14.84 -10.95
N HIS A 152 24.33 -14.10 -11.86
CA HIS A 152 25.76 -13.80 -11.86
C HIS A 152 26.05 -12.52 -11.09
N LEU A 153 25.95 -12.59 -9.76
CA LEU A 153 25.93 -11.41 -8.90
C LEU A 153 27.22 -10.57 -8.98
N ASP A 154 28.39 -11.20 -9.10
CA ASP A 154 29.67 -10.46 -9.17
C ASP A 154 29.82 -9.69 -10.49
N LEU A 155 29.45 -10.31 -11.62
CA LEU A 155 29.44 -9.65 -12.93
C LEU A 155 28.43 -8.49 -12.97
N ALA A 156 27.28 -8.65 -12.29
CA ALA A 156 26.31 -7.57 -12.15
C ALA A 156 26.91 -6.37 -11.37
N LYS A 157 27.61 -6.61 -10.26
CA LYS A 157 28.29 -5.55 -9.49
C LYS A 157 29.32 -4.81 -10.34
N GLU A 158 30.15 -5.56 -11.08
CA GLU A 158 31.15 -4.98 -11.96
C GLU A 158 30.53 -4.06 -13.01
N ALA A 159 29.45 -4.51 -13.66
CA ALA A 159 28.73 -3.71 -14.65
C ALA A 159 28.14 -2.42 -14.05
N PHE A 160 27.49 -2.49 -12.88
CA PHE A 160 26.97 -1.29 -12.20
C PHE A 160 28.09 -0.32 -11.79
N LEU A 161 29.21 -0.84 -11.29
CA LEU A 161 30.40 -0.01 -11.00
C LEU A 161 30.93 0.68 -12.25
N GLN A 162 30.91 0.02 -13.41
CA GLN A 162 31.30 0.65 -14.67
C GLN A 162 30.33 1.75 -15.10
N GLU A 163 29.00 1.54 -15.02
CA GLU A 163 28.01 2.59 -15.33
C GLU A 163 28.22 3.84 -14.47
N ILE A 164 28.52 3.65 -13.17
CA ILE A 164 28.81 4.75 -12.23
C ILE A 164 30.10 5.49 -12.64
N LYS A 165 31.15 4.76 -13.03
CA LYS A 165 32.44 5.33 -13.45
C LYS A 165 32.36 6.09 -14.76
N THR A 166 31.60 5.58 -15.74
CA THR A 166 31.47 6.22 -17.07
C THR A 166 30.52 7.41 -17.06
N GLY A 167 29.86 7.71 -15.92
CA GLY A 167 28.92 8.82 -15.81
C GLY A 167 27.64 8.62 -16.62
N GLY A 168 27.24 7.37 -16.84
CA GLY A 168 25.96 7.02 -17.46
C GLY A 168 24.79 7.25 -16.51
N ASP A 169 23.85 6.31 -16.44
CA ASP A 169 22.77 6.34 -15.47
C ASP A 169 23.22 5.83 -14.09
N TRP A 170 24.08 6.64 -13.46
CA TRP A 170 24.70 6.29 -12.19
C TRP A 170 23.68 6.15 -11.04
N GLU A 171 22.53 6.82 -11.12
CA GLU A 171 21.50 6.82 -10.08
C GLU A 171 20.84 5.44 -9.95
N HIS A 172 20.42 4.85 -11.06
CA HIS A 172 19.88 3.49 -11.04
C HIS A 172 20.98 2.47 -10.73
N ALA A 173 22.19 2.64 -11.30
CA ALA A 173 23.30 1.73 -11.07
C ALA A 173 23.72 1.68 -9.59
N ILE A 174 23.82 2.84 -8.91
CA ILE A 174 24.17 2.87 -7.49
C ILE A 174 23.08 2.28 -6.61
N SER A 175 21.80 2.49 -6.94
CA SER A 175 20.68 1.89 -6.22
C SER A 175 20.67 0.37 -6.32
N TYR A 176 20.85 -0.19 -7.52
CA TYR A 176 20.94 -1.64 -7.69
C TYR A 176 22.15 -2.24 -6.98
N LEU A 177 23.31 -1.59 -7.10
CA LEU A 177 24.54 -2.04 -6.45
C LEU A 177 24.43 -2.00 -4.93
N PHE A 178 23.84 -0.94 -4.38
CA PHE A 178 23.63 -0.78 -2.94
C PHE A 178 22.72 -1.88 -2.38
N SER A 179 21.54 -2.09 -2.97
CA SER A 179 20.63 -3.17 -2.56
C SER A 179 21.26 -4.55 -2.71
N LEU A 180 22.13 -4.75 -3.70
CA LEU A 180 22.88 -6.00 -3.85
C LEU A 180 23.90 -6.20 -2.73
N TYR A 181 24.62 -5.16 -2.31
CA TYR A 181 25.51 -5.25 -1.15
C TYR A 181 24.73 -5.55 0.14
N VAL A 182 23.64 -4.83 0.40
CA VAL A 182 22.82 -5.04 1.60
C VAL A 182 22.20 -6.43 1.63
N SER A 183 21.71 -6.94 0.50
CA SER A 183 21.13 -8.30 0.41
C SER A 183 22.15 -9.41 0.62
N GLN A 184 23.43 -9.19 0.28
CA GLN A 184 24.52 -10.14 0.56
C GLN A 184 25.14 -9.98 1.97
N GLY A 185 24.61 -9.10 2.81
CA GLY A 185 25.18 -8.81 4.13
C GLY A 185 26.49 -8.01 4.07
N GLN A 186 26.83 -7.43 2.92
CA GLN A 186 28.05 -6.69 2.64
C GLN A 186 27.93 -5.23 3.08
N MET A 187 27.59 -5.00 4.36
CA MET A 187 27.21 -3.68 4.89
C MET A 187 28.35 -2.64 4.82
N ILE A 188 29.61 -3.07 5.01
CA ILE A 188 30.77 -2.18 4.91
C ILE A 188 30.93 -1.65 3.48
N GLN A 189 30.78 -2.52 2.47
CA GLN A 189 30.90 -2.15 1.07
C GLN A 189 29.73 -1.25 0.63
N ALA A 190 28.54 -1.50 1.16
CA ALA A 190 27.39 -0.62 0.98
C ALA A 190 27.66 0.80 1.55
N GLN A 191 28.27 0.89 2.73
CA GLN A 191 28.62 2.17 3.36
C GLN A 191 29.74 2.89 2.58
N ASP A 192 30.79 2.17 2.17
CA ASP A 192 31.89 2.73 1.36
C ASP A 192 31.38 3.29 0.02
N LEU A 193 30.43 2.59 -0.61
CA LEU A 193 29.78 3.05 -1.83
C LEU A 193 29.07 4.40 -1.63
N LEU A 194 28.29 4.54 -0.56
CA LEU A 194 27.59 5.79 -0.24
C LEU A 194 28.55 6.92 0.15
N ASN A 195 29.62 6.62 0.88
CA ASN A 195 30.66 7.59 1.24
C ASN A 195 31.39 8.12 0.00
N SER A 196 31.60 7.27 -1.02
CA SER A 196 32.20 7.68 -2.30
C SER A 196 31.31 8.62 -3.11
N LYS A 197 30.00 8.61 -2.86
CA LYS A 197 29.02 9.43 -3.58
C LYS A 197 27.86 9.86 -2.66
N PRO A 198 28.04 10.91 -1.84
CA PRO A 198 27.05 11.32 -0.83
C PRO A 198 25.66 11.66 -1.38
N ALA A 199 25.55 12.06 -2.66
CA ALA A 199 24.26 12.27 -3.32
C ALA A 199 23.40 10.99 -3.40
N ALA A 200 23.98 9.80 -3.22
CA ALA A 200 23.28 8.53 -3.30
C ALA A 200 22.38 8.25 -2.08
N PHE A 201 22.61 8.90 -0.92
CA PHE A 201 21.82 8.67 0.29
C PHE A 201 20.32 8.94 0.10
N SER A 202 19.94 9.88 -0.78
CA SER A 202 18.53 10.19 -1.09
C SER A 202 17.91 9.32 -2.19
N ILE A 203 18.72 8.49 -2.87
CA ILE A 203 18.30 7.75 -4.07
C ILE A 203 18.19 6.25 -3.77
N VAL A 204 19.05 5.73 -2.89
CA VAL A 204 19.03 4.31 -2.52
C VAL A 204 17.78 3.93 -1.75
N ASN A 205 17.47 2.63 -1.71
CA ASN A 205 16.35 2.12 -0.94
C ASN A 205 16.53 2.45 0.55
N GLN A 206 15.56 3.18 1.11
CA GLN A 206 15.65 3.70 2.49
C GLN A 206 15.52 2.58 3.54
N ASP A 207 14.82 1.48 3.25
CA ASP A 207 14.77 0.32 4.15
C ASP A 207 16.12 -0.40 4.20
N ASP A 208 16.78 -0.57 3.06
CA ASP A 208 18.14 -1.13 2.99
C ASP A 208 19.16 -0.22 3.70
N LEU A 209 19.00 1.11 3.59
CA LEU A 209 19.81 2.09 4.31
C LEU A 209 19.63 1.97 5.82
N ARG A 210 18.39 1.89 6.30
CA ARG A 210 18.08 1.68 7.72
C ARG A 210 18.64 0.34 8.23
N LYS A 211 18.52 -0.74 7.45
CA LYS A 211 19.10 -2.06 7.78
C LYS A 211 20.62 -2.04 7.87
N MET A 212 21.28 -1.36 6.93
CA MET A 212 22.72 -1.16 6.95
C MET A 212 23.15 -0.42 8.23
N ALA A 213 22.47 0.69 8.55
CA ALA A 213 22.73 1.47 9.76
C ALA A 213 22.56 0.64 11.04
N PHE A 214 21.46 -0.12 11.15
CA PHE A 214 21.20 -1.03 12.26
C PHE A 214 22.31 -2.08 12.40
N SER A 215 22.70 -2.71 11.29
CA SER A 215 23.72 -3.77 11.28
C SER A 215 25.12 -3.27 11.63
N LEU A 216 25.45 -2.03 11.28
CA LEU A 216 26.75 -1.41 11.58
C LEU A 216 26.78 -0.74 12.96
N GLY A 217 25.64 -0.64 13.65
CA GLY A 217 25.53 0.09 14.92
C GLY A 217 25.61 1.61 14.74
N ASP A 218 25.33 2.13 13.55
CA ASP A 218 25.23 3.56 13.27
C ASP A 218 23.86 4.07 13.74
N TRP A 219 23.73 4.28 15.06
CA TRP A 219 22.47 4.69 15.67
C TRP A 219 22.02 6.07 15.24
N GLN A 220 22.94 6.97 14.90
CA GLN A 220 22.60 8.30 14.41
C GLN A 220 21.88 8.17 13.06
N LEU A 221 22.50 7.50 12.08
CA LEU A 221 21.86 7.25 10.80
C LEU A 221 20.57 6.43 10.95
N TYR A 222 20.55 5.44 11.85
CA TYR A 222 19.36 4.62 12.08
C TYR A 222 18.16 5.45 12.57
N PHE A 223 18.34 6.27 13.61
CA PHE A 223 17.26 7.10 14.13
C PHE A 223 16.90 8.25 13.19
N ASP A 224 17.86 8.77 12.42
CA ASP A 224 17.59 9.73 11.35
C ASP A 224 16.68 9.13 10.28
N GLN A 225 16.95 7.89 9.88
CA GLN A 225 16.11 7.15 8.92
C GLN A 225 14.76 6.71 9.50
N LEU A 226 14.71 6.36 10.78
CA LEU A 226 13.48 5.90 11.42
C LEU A 226 12.50 7.04 11.74
N LEU A 227 13.02 8.15 12.27
CA LEU A 227 12.19 9.23 12.82
C LEU A 227 12.12 10.45 11.90
N PHE A 228 13.25 10.90 11.34
CA PHE A 228 13.31 12.21 10.67
C PHE A 228 13.10 12.12 9.16
N GLN A 229 13.64 11.11 8.48
CA GLN A 229 13.45 10.91 7.05
C GLN A 229 11.96 10.79 6.67
N PRO A 230 11.13 10.00 7.37
CA PRO A 230 9.74 9.88 7.00
C PRO A 230 9.02 11.21 7.22
N LEU A 231 9.32 11.94 8.30
CA LEU A 231 8.75 13.27 8.61
C LEU A 231 9.04 14.30 7.52
N HIS A 232 10.25 14.32 6.96
CA HIS A 232 10.61 15.23 5.87
C HIS A 232 9.87 14.93 4.57
N SER A 233 9.45 13.69 4.40
CA SER A 233 8.75 13.22 3.20
C SER A 233 7.24 13.31 3.34
N ILE A 234 6.68 13.80 4.46
CA ILE A 234 5.22 13.77 4.68
C ILE A 234 4.51 14.83 3.83
N HIS A 235 3.51 14.38 3.07
CA HIS A 235 2.63 15.24 2.30
C HIS A 235 1.45 15.71 3.18
N PHE A 236 1.11 17.01 3.15
CA PHE A 236 -0.05 17.54 3.86
C PHE A 236 -1.36 16.85 3.45
N PHE A 237 -1.47 16.44 2.18
CA PHE A 237 -2.62 15.69 1.68
C PHE A 237 -2.72 14.30 2.30
N ALA A 238 -1.58 13.60 2.51
CA ALA A 238 -1.55 12.31 3.18
C ALA A 238 -2.02 12.41 4.64
N ILE A 239 -1.61 13.46 5.36
CA ILE A 239 -2.11 13.77 6.72
C ILE A 239 -3.62 14.01 6.68
N GLY A 240 -4.08 14.96 5.85
CA GLY A 240 -5.48 15.35 5.79
C GLY A 240 -6.41 14.18 5.43
N SER A 241 -6.02 13.37 4.44
CA SER A 241 -6.79 12.22 3.98
C SER A 241 -6.84 11.08 4.99
N SER A 242 -5.73 10.82 5.69
CA SER A 242 -5.66 9.79 6.74
C SER A 242 -6.43 10.21 8.00
N LEU A 243 -6.35 11.47 8.41
CA LEU A 243 -7.15 12.00 9.51
C LEU A 243 -8.64 12.02 9.16
N PHE A 244 -9.00 12.31 7.91
CA PHE A 244 -10.39 12.27 7.46
C PHE A 244 -11.01 10.87 7.64
N ILE A 245 -10.32 9.80 7.20
CA ILE A 245 -10.83 8.44 7.40
C ILE A 245 -10.81 8.04 8.89
N ALA A 246 -9.81 8.48 9.66
CA ALA A 246 -9.76 8.25 11.10
C ALA A 246 -10.97 8.85 11.79
N LEU A 247 -11.34 10.09 11.48
CA LEU A 247 -12.52 10.75 12.05
C LEU A 247 -13.80 10.00 11.68
N ILE A 248 -13.95 9.55 10.43
CA ILE A 248 -15.13 8.78 9.99
C ILE A 248 -15.34 7.53 10.86
N TRP A 249 -14.28 6.75 11.07
CA TRP A 249 -14.35 5.53 11.87
C TRP A 249 -14.49 5.80 13.35
N PHE A 250 -13.80 6.82 13.87
CA PHE A 250 -13.96 7.27 15.25
C PHE A 250 -15.43 7.60 15.57
N PHE A 251 -16.09 8.38 14.71
CA PHE A 251 -17.51 8.69 14.86
C PHE A 251 -18.40 7.47 14.66
N TYR A 252 -18.04 6.53 13.78
CA TYR A 252 -18.76 5.28 13.64
C TYR A 252 -18.75 4.49 14.96
N PHE A 253 -17.59 4.31 15.59
CA PHE A 253 -17.46 3.62 16.88
C PHE A 253 -18.23 4.34 17.98
N TRP A 254 -18.07 5.66 18.08
CA TRP A 254 -18.83 6.48 19.01
C TRP A 254 -20.35 6.39 18.80
N ARG A 255 -20.82 6.15 17.57
CA ARG A 255 -22.25 5.93 17.30
C ARG A 255 -22.73 4.55 17.72
N ILE A 256 -22.01 3.47 17.40
CA ILE A 256 -22.46 2.10 17.71
C ILE A 256 -22.33 1.73 19.19
N ASP A 257 -21.56 2.51 19.95
CA ASP A 257 -21.43 2.43 21.40
C ASP A 257 -22.69 2.98 22.11
N ILE A 258 -23.79 2.23 22.02
CA ILE A 258 -25.12 2.71 22.38
C ILE A 258 -25.44 2.66 23.87
N PHE A 259 -24.68 1.89 24.66
CA PHE A 259 -25.01 1.63 26.07
C PHE A 259 -24.29 2.61 27.00
N GLU A 260 -22.97 2.69 26.89
CA GLU A 260 -22.12 3.57 27.70
C GLU A 260 -21.00 4.12 26.83
N GLN A 261 -21.19 5.35 26.33
CA GLN A 261 -20.20 5.96 25.44
C GLN A 261 -18.85 6.12 26.13
N GLU A 262 -17.82 5.56 25.52
CA GLU A 262 -16.45 5.68 26.01
C GLU A 262 -16.02 7.16 26.11
N PRO A 263 -15.32 7.56 27.18
CA PRO A 263 -14.84 8.93 27.30
C PRO A 263 -13.92 9.29 26.13
N VAL A 264 -14.28 10.35 25.40
CA VAL A 264 -13.59 10.77 24.16
C VAL A 264 -12.07 10.89 24.35
N TRP A 265 -11.61 11.38 25.50
CA TRP A 265 -10.18 11.52 25.78
C TRP A 265 -9.46 10.18 25.92
N ILE A 266 -10.11 9.13 26.44
CA ILE A 266 -9.55 7.78 26.52
C ILE A 266 -9.50 7.18 25.11
N SER A 267 -10.57 7.34 24.34
CA SER A 267 -10.61 6.89 22.95
C SER A 267 -9.50 7.52 22.09
N LEU A 268 -9.27 8.83 22.25
CA LEU A 268 -8.17 9.54 21.59
C LEU A 268 -6.80 9.09 22.11
N LEU A 269 -6.65 8.83 23.41
CA LEU A 269 -5.41 8.32 23.99
C LEU A 269 -5.07 6.94 23.43
N VAL A 270 -6.03 6.02 23.37
CA VAL A 270 -5.85 4.68 22.80
C VAL A 270 -5.44 4.76 21.34
N MET A 271 -6.08 5.63 20.57
CA MET A 271 -5.72 5.89 19.17
C MET A 271 -4.30 6.47 19.06
N ALA A 272 -3.91 7.42 19.92
CA ALA A 272 -2.58 8.01 19.91
C ALA A 272 -1.49 6.97 20.26
N ILE A 273 -1.72 6.13 21.27
CA ILE A 273 -0.78 5.04 21.61
C ILE A 273 -0.75 4.00 20.49
N GLY A 274 -1.88 3.67 19.85
CA GLY A 274 -1.92 2.80 18.67
C GLY A 274 -1.07 3.33 17.52
N GLY A 275 -1.12 4.64 17.26
CA GLY A 275 -0.22 5.31 16.30
C GLY A 275 1.25 5.25 16.70
N LEU A 276 1.57 5.43 17.99
CA LEU A 276 2.92 5.23 18.50
C LEU A 276 3.40 3.78 18.32
N MET A 277 2.51 2.80 18.50
CA MET A 277 2.82 1.39 18.29
C MET A 277 3.17 1.09 16.82
N ALA A 278 2.58 1.79 15.84
CA ALA A 278 3.00 1.67 14.44
C ALA A 278 4.48 2.05 14.25
N ILE A 279 4.91 3.18 14.83
CA ILE A 279 6.31 3.62 14.77
C ILE A 279 7.23 2.62 15.47
N LEU A 280 6.84 2.12 16.65
CA LEU A 280 7.64 1.15 17.42
C LEU A 280 7.66 -0.25 16.81
N THR A 281 6.76 -0.56 15.88
CA THR A 281 6.76 -1.85 15.17
C THR A 281 7.95 -1.93 14.21
N ILE A 282 8.40 -0.81 13.64
CA ILE A 282 9.57 -0.77 12.73
C ILE A 282 10.85 -1.29 13.41
N PRO A 283 11.33 -0.73 14.55
CA PRO A 283 12.53 -1.24 15.22
C PRO A 283 12.34 -2.65 15.78
N ALA A 284 11.13 -3.03 16.19
CA ALA A 284 10.85 -4.41 16.59
C ALA A 284 10.99 -5.39 15.43
N GLY A 285 10.52 -5.00 14.23
CA GLY A 285 10.67 -5.75 12.99
C GLY A 285 12.11 -5.82 12.51
N ASP A 286 12.86 -4.71 12.58
CA ASP A 286 14.28 -4.67 12.24
C ASP A 286 15.10 -5.59 13.16
N ALA A 287 14.83 -5.58 14.47
CA ALA A 287 15.46 -6.48 15.44
C ALA A 287 15.13 -7.95 15.16
N LEU A 288 13.87 -8.26 14.82
CA LEU A 288 13.46 -9.62 14.47
C LEU A 288 14.14 -10.12 13.18
N GLN A 289 14.23 -9.26 12.15
CA GLN A 289 14.95 -9.56 10.91
C GLN A 289 16.46 -9.71 11.13
N TRP A 290 17.05 -8.97 12.08
CA TRP A 290 18.46 -9.14 12.42
C TRP A 290 18.73 -10.48 13.10
N LEU A 291 17.85 -10.92 14.01
CA LEU A 291 17.96 -12.24 14.66
C LEU A 291 17.71 -13.39 13.68
N HIS A 292 16.74 -13.22 12.78
CA HIS A 292 16.36 -14.20 11.79
C HIS A 292 16.17 -13.52 10.42
N PRO A 293 17.19 -13.52 9.55
CA PRO A 293 17.21 -12.74 8.31
C PRO A 293 16.38 -13.38 7.19
N MET A 294 15.13 -13.72 7.49
CA MET A 294 14.15 -14.11 6.48
C MET A 294 13.58 -12.86 5.80
N ARG A 295 13.41 -12.95 4.49
CA ARG A 295 12.87 -11.90 3.63
C ARG A 295 11.95 -12.52 2.61
N ILE A 296 11.00 -11.74 2.12
CA ILE A 296 10.19 -12.13 0.96
C ILE A 296 11.14 -12.45 -0.21
N ASN A 297 11.00 -13.64 -0.78
CA ASN A 297 11.85 -14.13 -1.86
C ASN A 297 11.06 -14.81 -2.99
N GLY A 298 9.73 -14.76 -2.95
CA GLY A 298 8.84 -15.35 -3.95
C GLY A 298 8.50 -16.82 -3.68
N MET A 299 9.13 -17.47 -2.70
CA MET A 299 8.78 -18.83 -2.32
C MET A 299 7.58 -18.82 -1.37
N LEU A 300 6.52 -19.56 -1.75
CA LEU A 300 5.23 -19.59 -1.04
C LEU A 300 5.35 -19.78 0.48
N VAL A 301 6.09 -20.81 0.92
CA VAL A 301 6.19 -21.14 2.36
C VAL A 301 6.97 -20.06 3.12
N ASN A 302 8.06 -19.56 2.53
CA ASN A 302 8.87 -18.51 3.12
C ASN A 302 8.07 -17.21 3.28
N ASP A 303 7.42 -16.78 2.20
CA ASP A 303 6.70 -15.52 2.16
C ASP A 303 5.48 -15.54 3.09
N LEU A 304 4.83 -16.70 3.23
CA LEU A 304 3.77 -16.91 4.21
C LEU A 304 4.27 -16.83 5.65
N ILE A 305 5.42 -17.45 5.97
CA ILE A 305 6.03 -17.38 7.30
C ILE A 305 6.44 -15.95 7.65
N VAL A 306 7.02 -15.22 6.69
CA VAL A 306 7.40 -13.81 6.88
C VAL A 306 6.14 -12.97 7.09
N SER A 307 5.13 -13.09 6.22
CA SER A 307 3.92 -12.25 6.30
C SER A 307 3.11 -12.52 7.58
N VAL A 308 2.93 -13.78 7.98
CA VAL A 308 2.20 -14.11 9.22
C VAL A 308 3.06 -13.89 10.46
N GLY A 309 4.30 -14.38 10.46
CA GLY A 309 5.14 -14.40 11.64
C GLY A 309 5.78 -13.06 11.98
N TYR A 310 6.36 -12.39 10.98
CA TYR A 310 7.19 -11.21 11.17
C TYR A 310 6.39 -9.91 11.06
N ILE A 311 5.33 -9.92 10.26
CA ILE A 311 4.44 -8.76 10.06
C ILE A 311 3.18 -8.96 10.90
N GLY A 312 2.30 -9.89 10.51
CA GLY A 312 0.98 -10.06 11.13
C GLY A 312 1.01 -10.26 12.65
N LEU A 313 1.72 -11.26 13.17
CA LEU A 313 1.79 -11.51 14.61
C LEU A 313 2.42 -10.33 15.37
N LEU A 314 3.52 -9.76 14.87
CA LEU A 314 4.18 -8.65 15.53
C LEU A 314 3.25 -7.44 15.60
N GLU A 315 2.65 -7.06 14.49
CA GLU A 315 1.79 -5.90 14.45
C GLU A 315 0.52 -6.08 15.28
N GLU A 316 -0.12 -7.25 15.24
CA GLU A 316 -1.32 -7.49 16.05
C GLU A 316 -1.02 -7.51 17.55
N LEU A 317 0.19 -7.94 17.94
CA LEU A 317 0.65 -7.80 19.32
C LEU A 317 0.77 -6.31 19.69
N MET A 318 1.45 -5.53 18.85
CA MET A 318 1.68 -4.09 19.06
C MET A 318 0.35 -3.30 19.11
N LYS A 319 -0.59 -3.59 18.21
CA LYS A 319 -1.94 -2.98 18.21
C LYS A 319 -2.75 -3.33 19.44
N PHE A 320 -2.51 -4.46 20.10
CA PHE A 320 -3.27 -4.83 21.31
C PHE A 320 -2.68 -4.24 22.60
N VAL A 321 -1.46 -3.69 22.58
CA VAL A 321 -0.82 -3.06 23.75
C VAL A 321 -1.71 -1.98 24.39
N PRO A 322 -2.30 -1.02 23.65
CA PRO A 322 -3.18 -0.01 24.25
C PRO A 322 -4.42 -0.62 24.91
N VAL A 323 -4.96 -1.70 24.35
CA VAL A 323 -6.11 -2.41 24.94
C VAL A 323 -5.73 -3.05 26.27
N LEU A 324 -4.55 -3.67 26.35
CA LEU A 324 -4.03 -4.20 27.62
C LEU A 324 -3.85 -3.09 28.66
N MET A 325 -3.42 -1.90 28.26
CA MET A 325 -3.33 -0.75 29.17
C MET A 325 -4.70 -0.36 29.73
N ILE A 326 -5.74 -0.32 28.90
CA ILE A 326 -7.11 -0.05 29.37
C ILE A 326 -7.60 -1.14 30.31
N ILE A 327 -7.37 -2.42 29.99
CA ILE A 327 -7.74 -3.57 30.84
C ILE A 327 -7.07 -3.50 32.22
N VAL A 328 -5.80 -3.07 32.28
CA VAL A 328 -5.00 -3.11 33.51
C VAL A 328 -5.16 -1.84 34.35
N PHE A 329 -5.24 -0.67 33.73
CA PHE A 329 -5.15 0.61 34.43
C PHE A 329 -6.50 1.34 34.57
N THR A 330 -7.58 0.82 34.00
CA THR A 330 -8.90 1.46 34.04
C THR A 330 -10.01 0.45 34.32
N ASN A 331 -11.20 0.94 34.69
CA ASN A 331 -12.42 0.15 34.81
C ASN A 331 -13.40 0.41 33.67
N GLN A 332 -12.93 0.89 32.51
CA GLN A 332 -13.80 1.23 31.38
C GLN A 332 -14.40 -0.03 30.72
N ILE A 333 -13.63 -1.13 30.65
CA ILE A 333 -14.11 -2.38 30.06
C ILE A 333 -15.08 -3.08 31.02
N ASN A 334 -16.37 -2.93 30.75
CA ASN A 334 -17.45 -3.49 31.55
C ASN A 334 -18.43 -4.34 30.74
N GLU A 335 -18.34 -4.30 29.41
CA GLU A 335 -19.09 -5.14 28.49
C GLU A 335 -18.23 -5.65 27.30
N PRO A 336 -18.73 -6.65 26.52
CA PRO A 336 -17.91 -7.25 25.48
C PRO A 336 -17.53 -6.29 24.35
N VAL A 337 -18.39 -5.31 24.03
CA VAL A 337 -18.18 -4.42 22.88
C VAL A 337 -17.05 -3.41 23.14
N ASP A 338 -16.82 -2.99 24.38
CA ASP A 338 -15.74 -2.06 24.77
C ASP A 338 -14.38 -2.56 24.30
N VAL A 339 -14.12 -3.87 24.49
CA VAL A 339 -12.85 -4.49 24.07
C VAL A 339 -12.66 -4.37 22.56
N LEU A 340 -13.72 -4.59 21.78
CA LEU A 340 -13.69 -4.43 20.33
C LEU A 340 -13.54 -2.97 19.92
N ILE A 341 -14.22 -2.04 20.60
CA ILE A 341 -14.11 -0.60 20.33
C ILE A 341 -12.68 -0.12 20.60
N TYR A 342 -12.10 -0.45 21.76
CA TYR A 342 -10.73 -0.08 22.09
C TYR A 342 -9.70 -0.73 21.15
N ALA A 343 -9.87 -2.00 20.78
CA ALA A 343 -9.02 -2.63 19.78
C ALA A 343 -9.13 -1.97 18.41
N SER A 344 -10.36 -1.60 18.01
CA SER A 344 -10.61 -0.89 16.76
C SER A 344 -10.00 0.51 16.77
N LEU A 345 -10.10 1.26 17.88
CA LEU A 345 -9.48 2.58 18.03
C LEU A 345 -7.95 2.51 18.01
N SER A 346 -7.38 1.50 18.66
CA SER A 346 -5.93 1.26 18.61
C SER A 346 -5.46 0.95 17.19
N ALA A 347 -6.15 0.03 16.50
CA ALA A 347 -5.87 -0.31 15.12
C ALA A 347 -6.09 0.89 14.17
N LEU A 348 -7.07 1.75 14.44
CA LEU A 348 -7.33 2.97 13.68
C LEU A 348 -6.16 3.94 13.81
N GLY A 349 -5.63 4.12 15.02
CA GLY A 349 -4.45 4.95 15.27
C GLY A 349 -3.21 4.43 14.55
N PHE A 350 -2.98 3.11 14.64
CA PHE A 350 -1.90 2.43 13.92
C PHE A 350 -2.02 2.66 12.41
N ALA A 351 -3.18 2.33 11.83
CA ALA A 351 -3.45 2.49 10.41
C ALA A 351 -3.34 3.95 9.96
N THR A 352 -3.71 4.92 10.80
CA THR A 352 -3.61 6.34 10.48
C THR A 352 -2.15 6.75 10.27
N VAL A 353 -1.26 6.38 11.19
CA VAL A 353 0.18 6.68 11.04
C VAL A 353 0.74 5.97 9.82
N GLU A 354 0.46 4.69 9.66
CA GLU A 354 0.96 3.92 8.53
C GLU A 354 0.45 4.45 7.18
N ASN A 355 -0.82 4.87 7.09
CA ASN A 355 -1.37 5.50 5.89
C ASN A 355 -0.65 6.81 5.56
N ILE A 356 -0.35 7.64 6.56
CA ILE A 356 0.38 8.90 6.34
C ILE A 356 1.75 8.60 5.75
N LEU A 357 2.50 7.66 6.34
CA LEU A 357 3.84 7.29 5.91
C LEU A 357 3.82 6.67 4.51
N VAL A 358 2.95 5.68 4.29
CA VAL A 358 2.92 4.90 3.04
C VAL A 358 2.39 5.73 1.87
N ILE A 359 1.36 6.57 2.06
CA ILE A 359 0.87 7.47 1.01
C ILE A 359 1.96 8.50 0.66
N SER A 360 2.67 9.04 1.65
CA SER A 360 3.74 10.00 1.43
C SER A 360 4.95 9.39 0.72
N GLN A 361 5.28 8.13 1.00
CA GLN A 361 6.42 7.44 0.40
C GLN A 361 6.12 6.92 -1.02
N VAL A 362 4.93 6.34 -1.22
CA VAL A 362 4.58 5.66 -2.47
C VAL A 362 3.88 6.60 -3.44
N GLY A 363 3.17 7.61 -2.94
CA GLY A 363 2.38 8.58 -3.70
C GLY A 363 0.87 8.38 -3.54
N GLU A 364 0.09 9.41 -3.88
CA GLU A 364 -1.35 9.50 -3.61
C GLU A 364 -2.18 8.50 -4.43
N ARG A 365 -1.60 7.89 -5.47
CA ARG A 365 -2.29 6.88 -6.30
C ARG A 365 -2.81 5.69 -5.48
N ILE A 366 -2.13 5.32 -4.40
CA ILE A 366 -2.52 4.18 -3.55
C ILE A 366 -3.49 4.58 -2.42
N MET A 367 -3.87 5.87 -2.31
CA MET A 367 -4.66 6.36 -1.18
C MET A 367 -5.96 5.57 -0.98
N ILE A 368 -6.62 5.15 -2.06
CA ILE A 368 -7.89 4.42 -1.97
C ILE A 368 -7.69 3.05 -1.35
N ALA A 369 -6.66 2.33 -1.79
CA ALA A 369 -6.29 1.05 -1.21
C ALA A 369 -5.95 1.20 0.28
N ARG A 370 -5.24 2.25 0.67
CA ARG A 370 -4.87 2.49 2.08
C ARG A 370 -6.08 2.87 2.94
N LEU A 371 -6.83 3.88 2.53
CA LEU A 371 -7.92 4.47 3.33
C LEU A 371 -9.15 3.55 3.40
N LEU A 372 -9.51 2.85 2.33
CA LEU A 372 -10.67 1.96 2.33
C LEU A 372 -10.31 0.52 2.67
N ILE A 373 -9.24 -0.03 2.08
CA ILE A 373 -8.95 -1.47 2.17
C ILE A 373 -8.06 -1.77 3.39
N ALA A 374 -6.84 -1.20 3.44
CA ALA A 374 -5.89 -1.49 4.50
C ALA A 374 -6.43 -1.10 5.88
N THR A 375 -7.01 0.10 5.99
CA THR A 375 -7.61 0.59 7.26
C THR A 375 -8.65 -0.39 7.79
N LEU A 376 -9.55 -0.90 6.94
CA LEU A 376 -10.55 -1.89 7.36
C LEU A 376 -9.92 -3.22 7.78
N MET A 377 -8.88 -3.67 7.07
CA MET A 377 -8.20 -4.90 7.43
C MET A 377 -7.53 -4.80 8.79
N HIS A 378 -6.92 -3.66 9.14
CA HIS A 378 -6.41 -3.43 10.49
C HIS A 378 -7.54 -3.49 11.54
N LEU A 379 -8.64 -2.76 11.32
CA LEU A 379 -9.78 -2.75 12.25
C LEU A 379 -10.34 -4.17 12.49
N ALA A 380 -10.54 -4.92 11.40
CA ALA A 380 -11.16 -6.22 11.45
C ALA A 380 -10.23 -7.30 12.02
N SER A 381 -8.94 -7.30 11.65
CA SER A 381 -7.95 -8.27 12.15
C SER A 381 -7.68 -8.10 13.65
N SER A 382 -7.43 -6.88 14.13
CA SER A 382 -7.22 -6.63 15.57
C SER A 382 -8.45 -6.97 16.40
N SER A 383 -9.64 -6.84 15.82
CA SER A 383 -10.89 -7.21 16.47
C SER A 383 -11.05 -8.73 16.64
N VAL A 384 -10.30 -9.57 15.92
CA VAL A 384 -10.33 -11.04 16.13
C VAL A 384 -9.82 -11.38 17.53
N LEU A 385 -8.65 -10.85 17.90
CA LEU A 385 -8.09 -11.04 19.25
C LEU A 385 -9.02 -10.45 20.31
N ALA A 386 -9.50 -9.22 20.09
CA ALA A 386 -10.44 -8.55 20.99
C ALA A 386 -11.70 -9.39 21.24
N TYR A 387 -12.28 -9.94 20.18
CA TYR A 387 -13.49 -10.75 20.24
C TYR A 387 -13.28 -12.08 20.99
N VAL A 388 -12.21 -12.81 20.68
CA VAL A 388 -11.89 -14.07 21.39
C VAL A 388 -11.71 -13.81 22.89
N TRP A 389 -11.00 -12.73 23.24
CA TRP A 389 -10.79 -12.35 24.63
C TRP A 389 -12.09 -11.92 25.32
N ALA A 390 -12.87 -11.02 24.70
CA ALA A 390 -14.13 -10.51 25.23
C ALA A 390 -15.17 -11.61 25.45
N MET A 391 -15.35 -12.51 24.48
CA MET A 391 -16.29 -13.63 24.60
C MET A 391 -15.89 -14.58 25.73
N THR A 392 -14.59 -14.80 25.94
CA THR A 392 -14.11 -15.61 27.06
C THR A 392 -14.37 -14.93 28.40
N ARG A 393 -14.16 -13.61 28.48
CA ARG A 393 -14.31 -12.83 29.73
C ARG A 393 -15.76 -12.67 30.19
N PHE A 394 -16.67 -12.45 29.26
CA PHE A 394 -18.04 -12.01 29.57
C PHE A 394 -19.12 -13.04 29.27
N VAL A 395 -18.88 -14.00 28.36
CA VAL A 395 -19.93 -14.90 27.85
C VAL A 395 -19.68 -16.35 28.24
N ARG A 396 -18.52 -16.90 27.85
CA ARG A 396 -18.25 -18.34 27.94
C ARG A 396 -17.50 -18.75 29.21
N GLY A 397 -16.79 -17.81 29.84
CA GLY A 397 -15.80 -18.13 30.87
C GLY A 397 -14.59 -18.85 30.29
N GLY A 398 -13.55 -19.03 31.09
CA GLY A 398 -12.32 -19.74 30.70
C GLY A 398 -11.05 -18.98 31.05
N ASN A 399 -9.92 -19.45 30.53
CA ASN A 399 -8.61 -18.87 30.81
C ASN A 399 -8.28 -17.73 29.82
N LEU A 400 -8.25 -16.50 30.33
CA LEU A 400 -7.99 -15.30 29.53
C LEU A 400 -6.60 -15.27 28.88
N LYS A 401 -5.59 -15.93 29.48
CA LYS A 401 -4.25 -16.01 28.88
C LYS A 401 -4.24 -16.90 27.64
N ILE A 402 -4.98 -18.01 27.71
CA ILE A 402 -5.14 -18.93 26.57
C ILE A 402 -5.96 -18.24 25.47
N ALA A 403 -7.04 -17.54 25.84
CA ALA A 403 -7.84 -16.76 24.89
C ALA A 403 -7.01 -15.67 24.20
N PHE A 404 -6.15 -14.96 24.93
CA PHE A 404 -5.23 -13.99 24.36
C PHE A 404 -4.28 -14.65 23.35
N PHE A 405 -3.61 -15.75 23.72
CA PHE A 405 -2.65 -16.40 22.83
C PHE A 405 -3.30 -16.95 21.55
N ILE A 406 -4.47 -17.59 21.67
CA ILE A 406 -5.23 -18.10 20.52
C ILE A 406 -5.72 -16.94 19.65
N GLY A 407 -6.32 -15.92 20.26
CA GLY A 407 -6.81 -14.74 19.55
C GLY A 407 -5.69 -14.00 18.81
N TRP A 408 -4.51 -13.91 19.41
CA TRP A 408 -3.33 -13.26 18.83
C TRP A 408 -2.83 -14.03 17.60
N ILE A 409 -2.73 -15.36 17.70
CA ILE A 409 -2.38 -16.20 16.55
C ILE A 409 -3.41 -16.05 15.43
N MET A 410 -4.71 -16.11 15.77
CA MET A 410 -5.78 -15.97 14.78
C MET A 410 -5.74 -14.59 14.09
N ALA A 411 -5.56 -13.51 14.85
CA ALA A 411 -5.45 -12.16 14.31
C ALA A 411 -4.24 -12.01 13.38
N GLY A 412 -3.06 -12.46 13.81
CA GLY A 412 -1.84 -12.40 13.00
C GLY A 412 -1.91 -13.27 11.75
N VAL A 413 -2.59 -14.42 11.80
CA VAL A 413 -2.86 -15.25 10.61
C VAL A 413 -3.79 -14.53 9.65
N VAL A 414 -4.89 -13.93 10.12
CA VAL A 414 -5.83 -13.18 9.26
C VAL A 414 -5.13 -11.99 8.59
N HIS A 415 -4.36 -11.22 9.37
CA HIS A 415 -3.59 -10.09 8.87
C HIS A 415 -2.51 -10.56 7.88
N GLY A 416 -1.60 -11.44 8.31
CA GLY A 416 -0.48 -11.85 7.48
C GLY A 416 -0.88 -12.63 6.23
N LEU A 417 -2.01 -13.35 6.24
CA LEU A 417 -2.57 -13.95 5.01
C LEU A 417 -3.03 -12.88 4.02
N PHE A 418 -3.63 -11.79 4.51
CA PHE A 418 -4.02 -10.68 3.65
C PHE A 418 -2.80 -10.00 3.02
N ASP A 419 -1.76 -9.73 3.82
CA ASP A 419 -0.51 -9.15 3.31
C ASP A 419 0.17 -10.07 2.31
N TYR A 420 0.24 -11.37 2.60
CA TYR A 420 0.78 -12.37 1.68
C TYR A 420 0.04 -12.35 0.34
N LEU A 421 -1.29 -12.31 0.35
CA LEU A 421 -2.09 -12.26 -0.87
C LEU A 421 -1.87 -10.98 -1.67
N LEU A 422 -1.62 -9.84 -1.01
CA LEU A 422 -1.33 -8.56 -1.66
C LEU A 422 0.11 -8.47 -2.20
N LEU A 423 1.08 -9.03 -1.49
CA LEU A 423 2.50 -8.94 -1.84
C LEU A 423 2.93 -10.04 -2.82
N SER A 424 2.19 -11.15 -2.89
CA SER A 424 2.54 -12.26 -3.77
C SER A 424 2.29 -11.89 -5.24
N PRO A 425 3.31 -11.98 -6.13
CA PRO A 425 3.14 -11.75 -7.56
C PRO A 425 2.08 -12.67 -8.20
N THR A 426 1.89 -13.86 -7.62
CA THR A 426 0.90 -14.84 -8.08
C THR A 426 -0.53 -14.45 -7.75
N PHE A 427 -0.76 -13.84 -6.59
CA PHE A 427 -2.12 -13.60 -6.06
C PHE A 427 -2.57 -12.14 -6.13
N GLN A 428 -1.65 -11.18 -6.20
CA GLN A 428 -1.94 -9.75 -6.11
C GLN A 428 -2.95 -9.24 -7.17
N LEU A 429 -3.01 -9.87 -8.35
CA LEU A 429 -3.96 -9.53 -9.43
C LEU A 429 -5.19 -10.45 -9.47
N THR A 430 -5.31 -11.40 -8.56
CA THR A 430 -6.45 -12.33 -8.49
C THR A 430 -7.59 -11.73 -7.66
N LEU A 431 -8.75 -12.40 -7.63
CA LEU A 431 -9.85 -12.04 -6.73
C LEU A 431 -9.58 -12.42 -5.26
N ALA A 432 -8.49 -13.12 -4.94
CA ALA A 432 -8.26 -13.66 -3.61
C ALA A 432 -8.12 -12.58 -2.50
N PRO A 433 -7.30 -11.52 -2.65
CA PRO A 433 -7.23 -10.46 -1.64
C PRO A 433 -8.58 -9.79 -1.42
N PHE A 434 -9.33 -9.58 -2.51
CA PHE A 434 -10.66 -8.98 -2.46
C PHE A 434 -11.68 -9.85 -1.72
N LEU A 435 -11.72 -11.15 -2.00
CA LEU A 435 -12.62 -12.09 -1.30
C LEU A 435 -12.27 -12.20 0.19
N MET A 436 -10.97 -12.22 0.52
CA MET A 436 -10.50 -12.23 1.91
C MET A 436 -10.94 -10.97 2.66
N LEU A 437 -10.83 -9.79 2.04
CA LEU A 437 -11.32 -8.53 2.61
C LEU A 437 -12.83 -8.59 2.90
N VAL A 438 -13.65 -8.98 1.92
CA VAL A 438 -15.11 -9.05 2.10
C VAL A 438 -15.49 -10.02 3.21
N LEU A 439 -14.86 -11.19 3.24
CA LEU A 439 -15.09 -12.18 4.31
C LEU A 439 -14.71 -11.62 5.68
N THR A 440 -13.53 -11.01 5.79
CA THR A 440 -13.00 -10.49 7.06
C THR A 440 -13.85 -9.34 7.60
N VAL A 441 -14.27 -8.41 6.74
CA VAL A 441 -15.18 -7.30 7.11
C VAL A 441 -16.57 -7.81 7.49
N TRP A 442 -17.08 -8.84 6.81
CA TRP A 442 -18.35 -9.47 7.18
C TRP A 442 -18.28 -10.16 8.54
N LEU A 443 -17.20 -10.90 8.80
CA LEU A 443 -16.92 -11.50 10.11
C LEU A 443 -16.77 -10.42 11.20
N TYR A 444 -16.14 -9.29 10.89
CA TYR A 444 -16.06 -8.17 11.81
C TYR A 444 -17.42 -7.61 12.21
N GLY A 445 -18.34 -7.43 11.25
CA GLY A 445 -19.71 -7.05 11.55
C GLY A 445 -20.44 -8.08 12.45
N ILE A 446 -20.16 -9.38 12.28
CA ILE A 446 -20.68 -10.44 13.17
C ILE A 446 -20.10 -10.31 14.58
N MET A 447 -18.78 -10.10 14.70
CA MET A 447 -18.12 -9.93 15.99
C MET A 447 -18.68 -8.73 16.76
N LEU A 448 -18.91 -7.60 16.08
CA LEU A 448 -19.56 -6.43 16.68
C LEU A 448 -20.99 -6.73 17.15
N ARG A 449 -21.83 -7.33 16.29
CA ARG A 449 -23.22 -7.69 16.66
C ARG A 449 -23.26 -8.66 17.83
N ASN A 450 -22.44 -9.70 17.82
CA ASN A 450 -22.35 -10.65 18.93
C ASN A 450 -21.94 -9.94 20.23
N SER A 451 -20.94 -9.06 20.17
CA SER A 451 -20.48 -8.33 21.35
C SER A 451 -21.57 -7.41 21.93
N LEU A 452 -22.32 -6.74 21.07
CA LEU A 452 -23.50 -5.93 21.46
C LEU A 452 -24.64 -6.80 22.01
N ASN A 453 -24.89 -7.98 21.44
CA ASN A 453 -25.97 -8.90 21.85
C ASN A 453 -25.77 -9.45 23.27
N PHE A 454 -24.52 -9.61 23.69
CA PHE A 454 -24.14 -10.10 25.02
C PHE A 454 -23.82 -8.97 26.02
N SER A 455 -24.10 -7.71 25.66
CA SER A 455 -24.05 -6.60 26.60
C SER A 455 -25.02 -6.83 27.79
N PRO A 456 -24.58 -6.63 29.04
CA PRO A 456 -25.47 -6.65 30.20
C PRO A 456 -26.46 -5.47 30.20
N PHE A 457 -26.15 -4.38 29.50
CA PHE A 457 -26.95 -3.16 29.42
C PHE A 457 -28.02 -3.19 28.31
N LEU A 458 -28.04 -4.25 27.50
CA LEU A 458 -28.99 -4.40 26.40
C LEU A 458 -30.45 -4.47 26.89
N ASN A 459 -31.24 -3.47 26.48
CA ASN A 459 -32.68 -3.36 26.74
C ASN A 459 -33.48 -3.13 25.44
N THR A 460 -34.81 -3.16 25.53
CA THR A 460 -35.71 -3.06 24.37
C THR A 460 -35.57 -1.75 23.60
N GLN A 461 -35.26 -0.64 24.27
CA GLN A 461 -35.07 0.67 23.61
C GLN A 461 -33.75 0.69 22.81
N SER A 462 -32.71 0.04 23.33
CA SER A 462 -31.41 -0.07 22.66
C SER A 462 -31.49 -0.82 21.33
N ILE A 463 -32.35 -1.85 21.23
CA ILE A 463 -32.53 -2.68 20.02
C ILE A 463 -33.02 -1.86 18.82
N VAL A 464 -33.82 -0.82 19.05
CA VAL A 464 -34.40 0.04 18.00
C VAL A 464 -33.63 1.35 17.79
N SER A 465 -32.41 1.45 18.34
CA SER A 465 -31.61 2.66 18.28
C SER A 465 -31.23 3.02 16.84
N LYS A 466 -31.58 4.24 16.41
CA LYS A 466 -31.16 4.79 15.11
C LYS A 466 -29.63 4.90 14.98
N ARG A 467 -28.90 4.89 16.10
CA ARG A 467 -27.44 4.95 16.10
C ARG A 467 -26.79 3.71 15.45
N LEU A 468 -27.50 2.58 15.42
CA LEU A 468 -27.07 1.34 14.77
C LEU A 468 -27.30 1.35 13.25
N ILE A 469 -28.01 2.34 12.71
CA ILE A 469 -28.28 2.52 11.27
C ILE A 469 -27.30 3.56 10.71
N ASN A 470 -26.32 3.09 9.95
CA ASN A 470 -25.14 3.85 9.48
C ASN A 470 -24.94 3.80 7.95
N TYR A 471 -25.92 3.30 7.21
CA TYR A 471 -25.91 3.24 5.74
C TYR A 471 -25.47 4.55 5.06
N GLU A 472 -26.11 5.67 5.39
CA GLU A 472 -25.80 6.99 4.81
C GLU A 472 -24.39 7.46 5.17
N TRP A 473 -23.96 7.19 6.40
CA TRP A 473 -22.63 7.55 6.89
C TRP A 473 -21.54 6.82 6.10
N ILE A 474 -21.66 5.50 5.95
CA ILE A 474 -20.68 4.66 5.25
C ILE A 474 -20.62 5.01 3.77
N LEU A 475 -21.77 5.19 3.12
CA LEU A 475 -21.80 5.57 1.70
C LEU A 475 -21.18 6.95 1.48
N SER A 476 -21.57 7.94 2.30
CA SER A 476 -21.03 9.30 2.19
C SER A 476 -19.53 9.33 2.45
N ALA A 477 -19.04 8.53 3.40
CA ALA A 477 -17.61 8.34 3.65
C ALA A 477 -16.89 7.77 2.42
N GLY A 478 -17.41 6.67 1.84
CA GLY A 478 -16.82 6.06 0.64
C GLY A 478 -16.74 7.03 -0.55
N TRP A 479 -17.83 7.75 -0.82
CA TRP A 479 -17.85 8.79 -1.86
C TRP A 479 -16.94 9.98 -1.54
N GLY A 480 -16.87 10.38 -0.26
CA GLY A 480 -16.01 11.45 0.21
C GLY A 480 -14.53 11.14 -0.02
N VAL A 481 -14.09 9.91 0.25
CA VAL A 481 -12.71 9.48 -0.01
C VAL A 481 -12.40 9.49 -1.52
N LEU A 482 -13.32 9.00 -2.36
CA LEU A 482 -13.16 9.06 -3.83
C LEU A 482 -13.11 10.50 -4.34
N LEU A 483 -13.98 11.37 -3.84
CA LEU A 483 -14.00 12.78 -4.22
C LEU A 483 -12.73 13.51 -3.78
N MET A 484 -12.22 13.22 -2.58
CA MET A 484 -10.98 13.79 -2.08
C MET A 484 -9.80 13.47 -3.00
N GLY A 485 -9.67 12.21 -3.44
CA GLY A 485 -8.64 11.84 -4.40
C GLY A 485 -8.87 12.49 -5.77
N TYR A 486 -10.11 12.56 -6.26
CA TYR A 486 -10.42 13.27 -7.51
C TYR A 486 -9.94 14.72 -7.48
N ILE A 487 -10.26 15.43 -6.39
CA ILE A 487 -9.88 16.83 -6.18
C ILE A 487 -8.35 16.98 -6.16
N TYR A 488 -7.64 16.06 -5.51
CA TYR A 488 -6.17 16.05 -5.51
C TYR A 488 -5.61 15.96 -6.93
N PHE A 489 -6.00 14.94 -7.70
CA PHE A 489 -5.49 14.76 -9.06
C PHE A 489 -5.91 15.89 -10.00
N TYR A 490 -7.06 16.52 -9.74
CA TYR A 490 -7.51 17.68 -10.48
C TYR A 490 -6.60 18.90 -10.26
N PHE A 491 -6.28 19.24 -9.00
CA PHE A 491 -5.46 20.41 -8.70
C PHE A 491 -3.98 20.20 -8.98
N HIS A 492 -3.48 18.97 -8.86
CA HIS A 492 -2.05 18.68 -9.02
C HIS A 492 -1.66 18.41 -10.49
N TYR A 493 -2.60 17.93 -11.32
CA TYR A 493 -2.30 17.55 -12.71
C TYR A 493 -3.25 18.22 -13.70
N ALA A 494 -4.46 17.67 -13.88
CA ALA A 494 -5.46 18.16 -14.82
C ALA A 494 -6.80 17.43 -14.62
N THR A 495 -7.89 17.95 -15.22
CA THR A 495 -9.19 17.27 -15.23
C THR A 495 -9.12 15.91 -15.92
N ALA A 496 -8.34 15.76 -16.99
CA ALA A 496 -8.16 14.49 -17.68
C ALA A 496 -7.51 13.43 -16.78
N ALA A 497 -6.44 13.79 -16.07
CA ALA A 497 -5.76 12.92 -15.11
C ALA A 497 -6.70 12.49 -13.96
N ALA A 498 -7.44 13.44 -13.39
CA ALA A 498 -8.42 13.17 -12.35
C ALA A 498 -9.52 12.19 -12.80
N ASN A 499 -10.03 12.35 -14.03
CA ASN A 499 -11.03 11.45 -14.59
C ASN A 499 -10.50 10.03 -14.81
N VAL A 500 -9.27 9.91 -15.33
CA VAL A 500 -8.61 8.62 -15.51
C VAL A 500 -8.40 7.92 -14.16
N TRP A 501 -7.89 8.65 -13.17
CA TRP A 501 -7.71 8.14 -11.82
C TRP A 501 -9.03 7.69 -11.18
N MET A 502 -10.09 8.50 -11.30
CA MET A 502 -11.42 8.17 -10.78
C MET A 502 -11.97 6.89 -11.40
N LEU A 503 -11.95 6.79 -12.72
CA LEU A 503 -12.44 5.60 -13.42
C LEU A 503 -11.64 4.35 -13.05
N GLY A 504 -10.31 4.48 -12.90
CA GLY A 504 -9.45 3.37 -12.48
C GLY A 504 -9.74 2.87 -11.06
N ASN A 505 -10.09 3.77 -10.14
CA ASN A 505 -10.36 3.44 -8.74
C ASN A 505 -11.83 3.14 -8.43
N LEU A 506 -12.77 3.55 -9.29
CA LEU A 506 -14.20 3.33 -9.07
C LEU A 506 -14.50 1.83 -8.99
N TRP A 507 -13.98 1.06 -9.95
CA TRP A 507 -14.28 -0.37 -10.07
C TRP A 507 -13.76 -1.20 -8.90
N THR A 508 -12.62 -0.81 -8.31
CA THR A 508 -12.06 -1.47 -7.13
C THR A 508 -12.72 -1.00 -5.83
N SER A 509 -13.18 0.25 -5.78
CA SER A 509 -13.78 0.84 -4.57
C SER A 509 -15.24 0.45 -4.36
N LEU A 510 -16.04 0.36 -5.42
CA LEU A 510 -17.49 0.10 -5.28
C LEU A 510 -17.79 -1.20 -4.53
N PRO A 511 -17.18 -2.35 -4.88
CA PRO A 511 -17.46 -3.60 -4.19
C PRO A 511 -17.08 -3.53 -2.70
N VAL A 512 -16.01 -2.81 -2.37
CA VAL A 512 -15.57 -2.57 -0.99
C VAL A 512 -16.58 -1.71 -0.24
N ILE A 513 -16.96 -0.55 -0.80
CA ILE A 513 -17.95 0.35 -0.20
C ILE A 513 -19.29 -0.37 0.06
N PHE A 514 -19.78 -1.13 -0.92
CA PHE A 514 -21.00 -1.90 -0.76
C PHE A 514 -20.86 -3.07 0.22
N GLY A 515 -19.68 -3.71 0.28
CA GLY A 515 -19.36 -4.74 1.26
C GLY A 515 -19.40 -4.21 2.70
N ILE A 516 -18.77 -3.05 2.95
CA ILE A 516 -18.82 -2.36 4.25
C ILE A 516 -20.26 -1.99 4.59
N PHE A 517 -20.96 -1.39 3.64
CA PHE A 517 -22.36 -1.00 3.81
C PHE A 517 -23.24 -2.20 4.19
N ALA A 518 -23.03 -3.37 3.58
CA ALA A 518 -23.76 -4.59 3.91
C ALA A 518 -23.38 -5.17 5.28
N ALA A 519 -22.10 -5.10 5.66
CA ALA A 519 -21.60 -5.70 6.91
C ALA A 519 -21.86 -4.83 8.15
N LEU A 520 -21.73 -3.51 8.00
CA LEU A 520 -21.63 -2.51 9.07
C LEU A 520 -22.69 -1.41 9.00
N GLY A 521 -23.47 -1.35 7.92
CA GLY A 521 -24.50 -0.32 7.72
C GLY A 521 -25.71 -0.45 8.63
N GLU A 522 -26.04 -1.65 9.08
CA GLU A 522 -27.02 -1.87 10.14
C GLU A 522 -26.60 -3.02 11.04
N LEU A 523 -26.49 -2.74 12.33
CA LEU A 523 -26.18 -3.73 13.34
C LEU A 523 -27.48 -4.14 14.05
N SER A 524 -28.18 -5.14 13.51
CA SER A 524 -29.38 -5.66 14.15
C SER A 524 -29.04 -6.49 15.38
N LEU A 525 -29.72 -6.21 16.50
CA LEU A 525 -29.43 -6.81 17.79
C LEU A 525 -30.50 -7.82 18.21
N LYS A 526 -30.05 -8.90 18.87
CA LYS A 526 -30.86 -9.95 19.49
C LYS A 526 -30.24 -10.35 20.81
N LYS A 527 -30.91 -10.04 21.92
CA LYS A 527 -30.34 -10.20 23.26
C LYS A 527 -29.98 -11.66 23.56
N GLY A 528 -28.73 -11.89 23.94
CA GLY A 528 -28.21 -13.20 24.34
C GLY A 528 -28.07 -14.21 23.20
N GLU A 529 -28.21 -13.79 21.94
CA GLU A 529 -28.12 -14.67 20.78
C GLU A 529 -26.86 -14.35 19.95
N PHE A 530 -26.16 -15.39 19.52
CA PHE A 530 -25.18 -15.25 18.45
C PHE A 530 -25.91 -15.02 17.11
N VAL A 531 -25.33 -14.21 16.22
CA VAL A 531 -25.87 -13.97 14.87
C VAL A 531 -26.02 -15.26 14.07
N PHE A 532 -25.10 -16.21 14.26
CA PHE A 532 -25.17 -17.57 13.75
C PHE A 532 -25.12 -18.53 14.95
N PRO A 533 -26.03 -19.53 15.01
CA PRO A 533 -26.16 -20.45 16.13
C PRO A 533 -24.96 -21.37 16.31
#